data_AF-A0A022W8I1-F1
#
_entry.id   AF-A0A022W8I1-F1
#
_cell.length_a   1.000
_cell.length_b   1.000
_cell.length_c   1.000
_cell.angle_alpha   90.00
_cell.angle_beta   90.00
_cell.angle_gamma   90.00
#
_symmetry.space_group_name_H-M   'P 1'
#
loop_
_entity.id
_entity.type
_entity.pdbx_description
1 polymer ?
#
loop_
_entity_poly.entity_id
_entity_poly.type
_entity_poly.pdbx_seq_one_letter_code
_entity_poly.pdbx_strand_id
1 'polypeptide(L)'
;MVDGRLVTMQVHIELYTKRHLGIQHTKCFFQIWDTAGQERFQSLGVAFYRGADCCVLVYDVNNSKSFETLDSWRDEFLIQANLRDPESFPFVVLGNKIDVEESKRMISSKRASTYCQSKGNIPYFETSAKEAINVEQAFEGLSF
;
A
#
# COMPACT_ATOMS: atom_id res chain seq x y z
N MET A 1 -0.22 9.88 11.28
CA MET A 1 0.13 10.32 9.91
C MET A 1 -0.93 9.79 8.97
N VAL A 2 -1.69 10.62 8.23
CA VAL A 2 -2.13 10.30 6.85
C VAL A 2 -2.62 11.60 6.25
N ASP A 3 -1.94 12.05 5.20
CA ASP A 3 -2.28 13.17 4.31
C ASP A 3 -2.09 12.68 2.86
N GLY A 4 -2.65 11.50 2.55
CA GLY A 4 -2.48 10.83 1.24
C GLY A 4 -1.05 10.43 0.92
N ARG A 5 -0.33 9.84 1.88
CA ARG A 5 1.07 9.44 1.68
C ARG A 5 1.14 8.12 0.92
N LEU A 6 1.99 8.08 -0.10
CA LEU A 6 2.51 6.84 -0.65
C LEU A 6 3.36 6.14 0.42
N VAL A 7 3.09 4.86 0.68
CA VAL A 7 3.97 4.00 1.48
C VAL A 7 4.56 2.98 0.53
N THR A 8 5.78 3.21 0.06
CA THR A 8 6.45 2.23 -0.79
C THR A 8 6.98 1.08 0.06
N MET A 9 6.43 -0.12 -0.15
CA MET A 9 6.89 -1.31 0.54
C MET A 9 7.89 -2.07 -0.34
N GLN A 10 9.18 -1.94 -0.05
CA GLN A 10 10.19 -2.79 -0.68
C GLN A 10 10.26 -4.10 0.10
N VAL A 11 9.72 -5.18 -0.43
CA VAL A 11 9.45 -6.34 0.43
C VAL A 11 10.71 -7.10 0.80
N HIS A 12 11.66 -7.41 -0.04
CA HIS A 12 12.78 -8.30 0.28
C HIS A 12 12.38 -9.57 1.07
N ILE A 13 11.80 -10.52 0.35
CA ILE A 13 11.44 -11.82 0.89
C ILE A 13 12.71 -12.65 1.11
N GLU A 14 13.23 -12.69 2.34
CA GLU A 14 14.16 -13.75 2.73
C GLU A 14 13.38 -15.00 3.16
N LEU A 15 13.24 -15.95 2.23
CA LEU A 15 12.62 -17.24 2.50
C LEU A 15 13.51 -18.10 3.40
N TYR A 16 13.22 -18.15 4.70
CA TYR A 16 13.78 -19.17 5.59
C TYR A 16 12.80 -20.34 5.72
N THR A 17 13.00 -21.40 4.94
CA THR A 17 12.24 -22.65 5.13
C THR A 17 12.77 -23.38 6.37
N LYS A 18 12.05 -23.31 7.50
CA LYS A 18 12.35 -24.15 8.66
C LYS A 18 11.46 -25.39 8.61
N ARG A 19 11.99 -26.54 8.15
CA ARG A 19 11.27 -27.82 8.22
C ARG A 19 11.31 -28.36 9.65
N HIS A 20 10.22 -28.21 10.38
CA HIS A 20 9.91 -29.06 11.54
C HIS A 20 8.62 -29.81 11.24
N LEU A 21 8.65 -31.14 11.36
CA LEU A 21 7.45 -32.01 11.32
C LEU A 21 6.63 -32.00 10.01
N GLY A 22 7.24 -31.68 8.86
CA GLY A 22 6.57 -31.77 7.55
C GLY A 22 5.61 -30.61 7.22
N ILE A 23 5.51 -29.61 8.11
CA ILE A 23 4.78 -28.37 7.85
C ILE A 23 5.76 -27.35 7.27
N GLN A 24 5.49 -26.86 6.06
CA GLN A 24 6.23 -25.74 5.49
C GLN A 24 5.70 -24.45 6.11
N HIS A 25 6.54 -23.77 6.89
CA HIS A 25 6.29 -22.39 7.28
C HIS A 25 7.26 -21.49 6.53
N THR A 26 6.69 -20.62 5.71
CA THR A 26 7.40 -19.52 5.09
C THR A 26 7.31 -18.33 6.02
N LYS A 27 8.45 -17.85 6.51
CA LYS A 27 8.52 -16.56 7.20
C LYS A 27 8.91 -15.51 6.16
N CYS A 28 8.11 -14.46 6.06
CA CYS A 28 8.43 -13.28 5.26
C CYS A 28 8.88 -12.16 6.21
N PHE A 29 9.99 -11.52 5.88
CA PHE A 29 10.39 -10.25 6.50
C PHE A 29 9.95 -9.13 5.55
N PHE A 30 9.38 -8.06 6.11
CA PHE A 30 8.95 -6.90 5.33
C PHE A 30 9.84 -5.71 5.66
N GLN A 31 10.45 -5.10 4.64
CA GLN A 31 11.13 -3.81 4.80
C GLN A 31 10.22 -2.67 4.32
N ILE A 32 9.65 -1.92 5.27
CA ILE A 32 8.68 -0.87 4.94
C ILE A 32 9.40 0.48 4.87
N TRP A 33 9.26 1.17 3.74
CA TRP A 33 9.75 2.54 3.57
C TRP A 33 8.55 3.51 3.54
N ASP A 34 8.32 4.23 4.65
CA ASP A 34 7.34 5.32 4.68
C ASP A 34 7.93 6.56 4.00
N THR A 35 7.48 6.83 2.78
CA THR A 35 7.88 8.03 2.06
C THR A 35 7.02 9.20 2.52
N ALA A 36 7.62 10.10 3.30
CA ALA A 36 6.94 11.32 3.72
C ALA A 36 6.59 12.18 2.48
N GLY A 37 5.29 12.26 2.17
CA GLY A 37 4.73 13.04 1.05
C GLY A 37 4.84 14.57 1.21
N GLN A 38 6.07 15.09 1.33
CA GLN A 38 6.32 16.47 0.94
C GLN A 38 6.93 16.47 -0.46
N GLU A 39 6.33 17.26 -1.34
CA GLU A 39 6.81 17.56 -2.69
C GLU A 39 8.29 17.94 -2.75
N ARG A 40 8.85 18.42 -1.63
CA ARG A 40 10.26 18.78 -1.46
C ARG A 40 11.25 17.61 -1.55
N PHE A 41 10.78 16.36 -1.49
CA PHE A 41 11.63 15.17 -1.58
C PHE A 41 11.37 14.31 -2.83
N GLN A 42 10.63 14.81 -3.82
CA GLN A 42 10.37 14.09 -5.09
C GLN A 42 11.65 13.63 -5.80
N SER A 43 12.76 14.35 -5.65
CA SER A 43 14.06 13.97 -6.23
C SER A 43 14.75 12.78 -5.53
N LEU A 44 14.31 12.39 -4.33
CA LEU A 44 14.83 11.23 -3.59
C LEU A 44 14.02 9.94 -3.83
N GLY A 45 12.82 10.04 -4.43
CA GLY A 45 11.88 8.92 -4.62
C GLY A 45 12.47 7.75 -5.44
N VAL A 46 13.27 8.05 -6.46
CA VAL A 46 13.90 7.04 -7.34
C VAL A 46 14.74 6.02 -6.55
N ALA A 47 15.45 6.45 -5.51
CA ALA A 47 16.28 5.56 -4.71
C ALA A 47 15.45 4.62 -3.80
N PHE A 48 14.26 5.07 -3.37
CA PHE A 48 13.38 4.31 -2.48
C PHE A 48 12.42 3.38 -3.22
N TYR A 49 12.08 3.69 -4.47
CA TYR A 49 11.15 2.87 -5.25
C TYR A 49 11.85 1.74 -6.01
N ARG A 50 13.14 1.93 -6.36
CA ARG A 50 13.89 0.95 -7.15
C ARG A 50 14.11 -0.34 -6.36
N GLY A 51 13.68 -1.46 -6.95
CA GLY A 51 13.81 -2.78 -6.34
C GLY A 51 12.73 -3.08 -5.31
N ALA A 52 11.66 -2.27 -5.27
CA ALA A 52 10.45 -2.63 -4.55
C ALA A 52 9.78 -3.84 -5.21
N ASP A 53 9.32 -4.79 -4.39
CA ASP A 53 8.57 -5.96 -4.87
C ASP A 53 7.07 -5.68 -4.98
N CYS A 54 6.56 -4.68 -4.27
CA CYS A 54 5.16 -4.23 -4.33
C CYS A 54 5.03 -2.76 -3.91
N CYS A 55 3.81 -2.22 -3.96
CA CYS A 55 3.54 -0.86 -3.52
C CYS A 55 2.20 -0.76 -2.78
N VAL A 56 2.21 -0.05 -1.64
CA VAL A 56 1.01 0.15 -0.81
C VAL A 56 0.56 1.60 -0.91
N LEU A 57 -0.58 1.80 -1.54
CA LEU A 57 -1.21 3.11 -1.72
C LEU A 57 -2.16 3.38 -0.56
N VAL A 58 -1.86 4.39 0.26
CA VAL A 58 -2.65 4.68 1.47
C VAL A 58 -3.34 6.03 1.34
N TYR A 59 -4.64 6.06 1.60
CA TYR A 59 -5.40 7.30 1.72
C TYR A 59 -6.14 7.36 3.06
N ASP A 60 -6.60 8.55 3.43
CA ASP A 60 -7.42 8.77 4.62
C ASP A 60 -8.89 8.79 4.21
N VAL A 61 -9.71 7.91 4.80
CA VAL A 61 -11.15 7.84 4.49
C VAL A 61 -11.91 9.14 4.80
N ASN A 62 -11.29 10.03 5.57
CA ASN A 62 -11.84 11.32 6.01
C ASN A 62 -11.34 12.51 5.19
N ASN A 63 -10.45 12.29 4.23
CA ASN A 63 -9.86 13.34 3.41
C ASN A 63 -9.98 12.96 1.93
N SER A 64 -10.94 13.54 1.22
CA SER A 64 -11.17 13.20 -0.20
C SER A 64 -9.98 13.52 -1.09
N LYS A 65 -9.21 14.58 -0.79
CA LYS A 65 -8.03 14.96 -1.56
C LYS A 65 -6.96 13.87 -1.53
N SER A 66 -6.81 13.20 -0.39
CA SER A 66 -5.87 12.09 -0.25
C SER A 66 -6.20 10.90 -1.16
N PHE A 67 -7.49 10.67 -1.41
CA PHE A 67 -7.96 9.65 -2.34
C PHE A 67 -7.76 10.08 -3.79
N GLU A 68 -8.00 11.36 -4.10
CA GLU A 68 -7.81 11.92 -5.44
C GLU A 68 -6.34 11.89 -5.89
N THR A 69 -5.39 11.96 -4.95
CA THR A 69 -3.95 11.86 -5.25
C THR A 69 -3.44 10.44 -5.55
N LEU A 70 -4.26 9.40 -5.35
CA LEU A 70 -3.80 8.00 -5.53
C LEU A 70 -3.30 7.72 -6.94
N ASP A 71 -3.94 8.29 -7.96
CA ASP A 71 -3.51 8.12 -9.35
C ASP A 71 -2.15 8.77 -9.59
N SER A 72 -1.95 9.99 -9.10
CA SER A 72 -0.65 10.67 -9.21
C SER A 72 0.47 9.87 -8.54
N TRP A 73 0.21 9.33 -7.35
CA TRP A 73 1.20 8.51 -6.65
C TRP A 73 1.51 7.19 -7.36
N ARG A 74 0.48 6.52 -7.89
CA ARG A 74 0.66 5.30 -8.66
C ARG A 74 1.49 5.56 -9.92
N ASP A 75 1.14 6.60 -10.67
CA ASP A 75 1.83 6.93 -11.92
C ASP A 75 3.27 7.39 -11.65
N GLU A 76 3.49 8.19 -10.61
CA GLU A 76 4.83 8.59 -10.16
C GLU A 76 5.69 7.37 -9.81
N PHE A 77 5.14 6.43 -9.03
CA PHE A 77 5.83 5.20 -8.67
C PHE A 77 6.20 4.37 -9.91
N LEU A 78 5.27 4.16 -10.84
CA LEU A 78 5.51 3.38 -12.06
C LEU A 78 6.63 3.99 -12.91
N ILE A 79 6.70 5.33 -12.99
CA ILE A 79 7.76 6.05 -13.71
C ILE A 79 9.12 5.91 -13.02
N GLN A 80 9.15 6.11 -11.70
CA GLN A 80 10.41 6.23 -10.95
C GLN A 80 11.00 4.89 -10.51
N ALA A 81 10.18 3.85 -10.31
CA ALA A 81 10.63 2.53 -9.86
C ALA A 81 11.41 1.74 -10.93
N ASN A 82 11.32 2.15 -12.21
CA ASN A 82 11.98 1.50 -13.35
C ASN A 82 11.72 -0.02 -13.37
N LEU A 83 10.43 -0.38 -13.28
CA LEU A 83 9.95 -1.75 -13.19
C LEU A 83 10.17 -2.50 -14.51
N ARG A 84 10.49 -3.79 -14.41
CA ARG A 84 10.61 -4.66 -15.59
C ARG A 84 9.26 -4.92 -16.26
N ASP A 85 8.22 -5.06 -15.45
CA ASP A 85 6.84 -5.29 -15.89
C ASP A 85 5.89 -4.41 -15.05
N PRO A 86 5.61 -3.17 -15.50
CA PRO A 86 4.77 -2.23 -14.79
C PRO A 86 3.29 -2.64 -14.71
N GLU A 87 2.79 -3.43 -15.67
CA GLU A 87 1.37 -3.80 -15.76
C GLU A 87 1.00 -4.91 -14.77
N SER A 88 1.94 -5.82 -14.48
CA SER A 88 1.77 -6.90 -13.50
C SER A 88 2.27 -6.57 -12.09
N PHE A 89 2.82 -5.36 -11.89
CA PHE A 89 3.39 -4.99 -10.61
C PHE A 89 2.33 -4.97 -9.49
N PRO A 90 2.58 -5.62 -8.34
CA PRO A 90 1.57 -5.76 -7.30
C PRO A 90 1.40 -4.46 -6.51
N PHE A 91 0.17 -3.94 -6.53
CA PHE A 91 -0.28 -2.84 -5.69
C PHE A 91 -1.28 -3.34 -4.66
N VAL A 92 -1.40 -2.64 -3.54
CA VAL A 92 -2.54 -2.75 -2.60
C VAL A 92 -2.98 -1.35 -2.19
N VAL A 93 -4.29 -1.13 -2.08
CA VAL A 93 -4.85 0.14 -1.62
C VAL A 93 -5.40 -0.01 -0.20
N LEU A 94 -5.01 0.90 0.69
CA LEU A 94 -5.50 0.97 2.07
C LEU A 94 -6.28 2.27 2.31
N GLY A 95 -7.56 2.12 2.66
CA GLY A 95 -8.35 3.19 3.24
C GLY A 95 -8.11 3.23 4.75
N ASN A 96 -7.27 4.14 5.22
CA ASN A 96 -6.87 4.22 6.63
C ASN A 96 -7.72 5.22 7.43
N LYS A 97 -7.62 5.16 8.75
CA LYS A 97 -8.38 5.95 9.74
C LYS A 97 -9.88 5.67 9.78
N ILE A 98 -10.25 4.39 9.67
CA ILE A 98 -11.66 3.97 9.82
C ILE A 98 -12.18 4.05 11.26
N ASP A 99 -11.32 4.40 12.22
CA ASP A 99 -11.67 4.60 13.63
C ASP A 99 -12.49 5.88 13.90
N VAL A 100 -12.78 6.68 12.87
CA VAL A 100 -13.64 7.86 13.00
C VAL A 100 -15.12 7.49 12.96
N GLU A 101 -15.97 8.44 13.37
CA GLU A 101 -17.40 8.34 13.14
C GLU A 101 -17.74 8.35 11.64
N GLU A 102 -18.71 7.52 11.23
CA GLU A 102 -19.15 7.40 9.84
C GLU A 102 -19.61 8.74 9.23
N SER A 103 -20.10 9.68 10.06
CA SER A 103 -20.49 11.04 9.64
C SER A 103 -19.31 11.89 9.15
N LYS A 104 -18.08 11.55 9.54
CA LYS A 104 -16.84 12.23 9.14
C LYS A 104 -16.16 11.57 7.94
N ARG A 105 -16.65 10.40 7.53
CA ARG A 105 -16.13 9.67 6.37
C ARG A 105 -16.50 10.43 5.09
N MET A 106 -15.49 10.72 4.28
CA MET A 106 -15.62 11.42 3.01
C MET A 106 -15.58 10.45 1.81
N ILE A 107 -15.00 9.26 2.00
CA ILE A 107 -14.87 8.23 0.98
C ILE A 107 -15.54 6.93 1.45
N SER A 108 -16.60 6.54 0.74
CA SER A 108 -17.29 5.28 0.97
C SER A 108 -16.46 4.09 0.48
N SER A 109 -16.59 2.95 1.16
CA SER A 109 -15.91 1.70 0.78
C SER A 109 -16.28 1.28 -0.65
N LYS A 110 -17.52 1.55 -1.09
CA LYS A 110 -17.96 1.30 -2.47
C LYS A 110 -17.18 2.12 -3.49
N ARG A 111 -16.96 3.42 -3.23
CA ARG A 111 -16.18 4.31 -4.12
C ARG A 111 -14.75 3.80 -4.26
N ALA A 112 -14.11 3.45 -3.14
CA ALA A 112 -12.75 2.92 -3.14
C ALA A 112 -12.65 1.55 -3.83
N SER A 113 -13.60 0.65 -3.60
CA SER A 113 -13.66 -0.65 -4.27
C SER A 113 -13.81 -0.51 -5.80
N THR A 114 -14.69 0.38 -6.27
CA THR A 114 -14.83 0.65 -7.71
C THR A 114 -13.56 1.22 -8.32
N TYR A 115 -12.86 2.12 -7.62
CA TYR A 115 -11.55 2.60 -8.06
C TYR A 115 -10.56 1.44 -8.24
N CYS A 116 -10.41 0.59 -7.23
CA CYS A 116 -9.47 -0.53 -7.28
C CYS A 116 -9.81 -1.54 -8.39
N GLN A 117 -11.09 -1.83 -8.61
CA GLN A 117 -11.57 -2.67 -9.73
C GLN A 117 -11.15 -2.09 -11.08
N SER A 118 -11.32 -0.78 -11.28
CA SER A 118 -10.94 -0.10 -12.53
C SER A 118 -9.44 -0.06 -12.80
N LYS A 119 -8.61 -0.28 -11.78
CA LYS A 119 -7.14 -0.25 -11.87
C LYS A 119 -6.52 -1.66 -11.96
N GLY A 120 -7.28 -2.64 -12.43
CA GLY A 120 -6.82 -4.02 -12.60
C GLY A 120 -7.14 -4.91 -11.40
N ASN A 121 -8.25 -4.66 -10.70
CA ASN A 121 -8.65 -5.40 -9.50
C ASN A 121 -7.60 -5.38 -8.38
N ILE A 122 -7.04 -4.20 -8.10
CA ILE A 122 -6.10 -4.00 -7.00
C ILE A 122 -6.76 -4.44 -5.68
N PRO A 123 -6.11 -5.25 -4.83
CA PRO A 123 -6.63 -5.57 -3.50
C PRO A 123 -6.84 -4.31 -2.66
N TYR A 124 -7.97 -4.26 -1.96
CA TYR A 124 -8.39 -3.12 -1.13
C TYR A 124 -8.72 -3.56 0.28
N PHE A 125 -8.18 -2.84 1.26
CA PHE A 125 -8.48 -3.05 2.68
C PHE A 125 -8.79 -1.73 3.38
N GLU A 126 -9.70 -1.79 4.34
CA GLU A 126 -9.95 -0.69 5.27
C GLU A 126 -9.21 -0.95 6.57
N THR A 127 -8.44 0.03 7.05
CA THR A 127 -7.53 -0.12 8.19
C THR A 127 -7.67 1.02 9.19
N SER A 128 -7.31 0.75 10.44
CA SER A 128 -6.96 1.79 11.41
C SER A 128 -5.59 1.49 11.99
N ALA A 129 -4.60 2.30 11.63
CA ALA A 129 -3.30 2.25 12.28
C ALA A 129 -3.38 2.63 13.77
N LYS A 130 -4.37 3.43 14.17
CA LYS A 130 -4.56 3.89 15.55
C LYS A 130 -5.10 2.78 16.45
N GLU A 131 -6.11 2.06 15.96
CA GLU A 131 -6.80 0.99 16.70
C GLU A 131 -6.28 -0.40 16.31
N ALA A 132 -5.22 -0.48 15.49
CA ALA A 132 -4.64 -1.71 14.94
C ALA A 132 -5.67 -2.61 14.19
N ILE A 133 -6.64 -2.00 13.51
CA ILE A 133 -7.69 -2.72 12.79
C ILE A 133 -7.22 -3.08 11.38
N ASN A 134 -7.36 -4.35 11.00
CA ASN A 134 -7.09 -4.91 9.67
C ASN A 134 -5.67 -4.71 9.12
N VAL A 135 -4.73 -4.25 9.95
CA VAL A 135 -3.36 -3.95 9.52
C VAL A 135 -2.66 -5.25 9.11
N GLU A 136 -2.73 -6.29 9.93
CA GLU A 136 -2.13 -7.60 9.64
C GLU A 136 -2.75 -8.23 8.38
N GLN A 137 -4.08 -8.23 8.27
CA GLN A 137 -4.82 -8.76 7.14
C GLN A 137 -4.47 -8.04 5.83
N ALA A 138 -4.23 -6.73 5.88
CA ALA A 138 -3.77 -5.96 4.73
C ALA A 138 -2.39 -6.42 4.24
N PHE A 139 -1.48 -6.78 5.17
CA PHE A 139 -0.17 -7.32 4.82
C PHE A 139 -0.20 -8.80 4.43
N GLU A 140 -1.09 -9.61 5.00
CA GLU A 140 -1.32 -10.99 4.55
C GLU A 140 -1.93 -11.05 3.14
N GLY A 141 -2.73 -10.04 2.78
CA GLY A 141 -3.28 -9.87 1.43
C GLY A 141 -2.22 -9.58 0.36
N LEU A 142 -1.02 -9.16 0.75
CA LEU A 142 0.17 -9.07 -0.11
C LEU A 142 0.77 -10.47 -0.25
N SER A 143 0.01 -11.41 -0.82
CA SER A 143 0.52 -12.75 -1.10
C SER A 143 1.34 -12.71 -2.40
N PHE A 144 2.60 -13.11 -2.30
CA PHE A 144 3.56 -13.27 -3.40
C PHE A 144 3.50 -14.68 -3.98
#